data_AF-A0A1C5H3S2-F1
#
_entry.id   AF-A0A1C5H3S2-F1
#
_cell.length_a   1.000
_cell.length_b   1.000
_cell.length_c   1.000
_cell.angle_alpha   90.00
_cell.angle_beta   90.00
_cell.angle_gamma   90.00
#
_symmetry.space_group_name_H-M   'P 1'
#
loop_
_entity.id
_entity.type
_entity.pdbx_description
1 polymer ?
#
loop_
_entity_poly.entity_id
_entity_poly.type
_entity_poly.pdbx_seq_one_letter_code
_entity_poly.pdbx_strand_id
1 'polypeptide(L)'
;MAEQRRAERLDQPREPRGVKLPRFDPEAFGRWSEGIARGMGTAVFIVYMTVVIAAWFVWNTLAPANLRFDPYTFTFLTLVLSLQASYAAPLILLAQNRQADRDRVALEEDRRRATMQKADTEYLAREIAALRIAMGEVATRDFLRSELARLAEELDEAAQRRQKLERRQQERAARRPGGGEPPLDEPRDDLDGDHARDGRPEG
;
A
#
# COMPACT_ATOMS: atom_id res chain seq x y z
N MET A 1 32.33 0.41 -72.05
CA MET A 1 32.05 -0.61 -71.01
C MET A 1 32.69 -0.11 -69.73
N ALA A 2 31.93 0.05 -68.65
CA ALA A 2 32.41 0.70 -67.43
C ALA A 2 32.64 -0.34 -66.31
N GLU A 3 33.89 -0.58 -65.94
CA GLU A 3 34.23 -1.41 -64.79
C GLU A 3 33.94 -0.67 -63.49
N GLN A 4 32.83 -1.01 -62.83
CA GLN A 4 32.55 -0.55 -61.48
C GLN A 4 33.46 -1.26 -60.48
N ARG A 5 34.62 -0.67 -60.18
CA ARG A 5 35.40 -1.03 -58.99
C ARG A 5 34.53 -0.77 -57.76
N ARG A 6 34.02 -1.84 -57.14
CA ARG A 6 33.27 -1.76 -55.88
C ARG A 6 34.21 -1.27 -54.79
N ALA A 7 34.03 -0.02 -54.35
CA ALA A 7 34.74 0.49 -53.19
C ALA A 7 34.32 -0.30 -51.94
N GLU A 8 35.27 -0.98 -51.29
CA GLU A 8 35.07 -1.55 -49.96
C GLU A 8 34.76 -0.40 -48.98
N ARG A 9 33.52 -0.39 -48.48
CA ARG A 9 33.06 0.62 -47.53
C ARG A 9 33.66 0.33 -46.17
N LEU A 10 34.76 1.02 -45.84
CA LEU A 10 35.51 0.96 -44.56
C LEU A 10 34.73 1.46 -43.32
N ASP A 11 33.40 1.53 -43.41
CA ASP A 11 32.49 2.20 -42.47
C ASP A 11 31.62 1.22 -41.68
N GLN A 12 32.05 -0.04 -41.59
CA GLN A 12 31.44 -1.04 -40.72
C GLN A 12 32.38 -1.33 -39.55
N PRO A 13 32.00 -1.01 -38.30
CA PRO A 13 32.80 -1.36 -37.14
C PRO A 13 32.90 -2.89 -37.08
N ARG A 14 34.11 -3.39 -37.26
CA ARG A 14 34.43 -4.82 -37.34
C ARG A 14 34.06 -5.48 -36.02
N GLU A 15 32.97 -6.27 -36.00
CA GLU A 15 32.48 -6.90 -34.77
C GLU A 15 33.62 -7.68 -34.09
N PRO A 16 33.97 -7.35 -32.82
CA PRO A 16 35.04 -8.04 -32.13
C PRO A 16 34.62 -9.50 -31.95
N ARG A 17 35.35 -10.41 -32.61
CA ARG A 17 35.09 -11.85 -32.68
C ARG A 17 34.94 -12.42 -31.26
N GLY A 18 33.69 -12.55 -30.82
CA GLY A 18 33.34 -12.75 -29.42
C GLY A 18 34.02 -13.99 -28.84
N VAL A 19 34.94 -13.79 -27.89
CA VAL A 19 35.50 -14.87 -27.10
C VAL A 19 34.35 -15.47 -26.29
N LYS A 20 33.98 -16.72 -26.58
CA LYS A 20 32.97 -17.45 -25.81
C LYS A 20 33.55 -17.82 -24.44
N LEU A 21 33.57 -16.86 -23.51
CA LEU A 21 33.78 -17.18 -22.10
C LEU A 21 32.68 -18.17 -21.68
N PRO A 22 33.00 -19.22 -20.90
CA PRO A 22 31.98 -20.05 -20.29
C PRO A 22 31.07 -19.16 -19.44
N ARG A 23 29.77 -19.20 -19.70
CA ARG A 23 28.76 -18.50 -18.89
C ARG A 23 28.77 -19.11 -17.49
N PHE A 24 29.46 -18.45 -16.56
CA PHE A 24 29.31 -18.73 -15.15
C PHE A 24 27.85 -18.48 -14.79
N ASP A 25 27.17 -19.48 -14.21
CA ASP A 25 25.78 -19.37 -13.81
C ASP A 25 25.68 -18.66 -12.44
N PRO A 26 25.20 -17.40 -12.40
CA PRO A 26 25.10 -16.66 -11.14
C PRO A 26 24.01 -17.22 -10.21
N GLU A 27 23.04 -17.98 -10.72
CA GLU A 27 21.95 -18.56 -9.92
C GLU A 27 22.41 -19.79 -9.13
N ALA A 28 23.28 -20.63 -9.73
CA ALA A 28 23.95 -21.72 -9.03
C ALA A 28 24.87 -21.19 -7.92
N PHE A 29 25.72 -20.19 -8.24
CA PHE A 29 26.59 -19.56 -7.24
C PHE A 29 25.78 -18.83 -6.15
N GLY A 30 24.66 -18.21 -6.51
CA GLY A 30 23.77 -17.49 -5.60
C GLY A 30 23.17 -18.37 -4.51
N ARG A 31 22.67 -19.56 -4.89
CA ARG A 31 22.11 -20.56 -3.97
C ARG A 31 23.16 -21.18 -3.06
N TRP A 32 24.33 -21.53 -3.60
CA TRP A 32 25.47 -22.03 -2.80
C TRP A 32 25.94 -20.98 -1.78
N SER A 33 26.08 -19.72 -2.22
CA SER A 33 26.41 -18.59 -1.37
C SER A 33 25.37 -18.32 -0.27
N GLU A 34 24.09 -18.62 -0.49
CA GLU A 34 23.03 -18.46 0.52
C GLU A 34 23.09 -19.55 1.62
N GLY A 35 23.50 -20.78 1.26
CA GLY A 35 23.86 -21.81 2.23
C GLY A 35 25.05 -21.39 3.09
N ILE A 36 26.12 -20.92 2.45
CA ILE A 36 27.34 -20.48 3.14
C ILE A 36 27.11 -19.25 4.01
N ALA A 37 26.34 -18.25 3.54
CA ALA A 37 26.05 -17.04 4.32
C ALA A 37 25.30 -17.36 5.63
N ARG A 38 24.34 -18.29 5.59
CA ARG A 38 23.65 -18.78 6.80
C ARG A 38 24.59 -19.55 7.74
N GLY A 39 25.54 -20.31 7.20
CA GLY A 39 26.54 -21.01 7.99
C GLY A 39 27.55 -20.08 8.69
N MET A 40 28.13 -19.13 7.94
CA MET A 40 29.28 -18.33 8.39
C MET A 40 28.94 -17.31 9.49
N GLY A 41 27.68 -16.84 9.54
CA GLY A 41 27.19 -15.93 10.60
C GLY A 41 26.71 -16.62 11.88
N THR A 42 26.71 -17.96 11.93
CA THR A 42 26.15 -18.73 13.05
C THR A 42 27.26 -19.24 13.97
N ALA A 43 27.08 -19.13 15.30
CA ALA A 43 28.06 -19.57 16.31
C ALA A 43 28.51 -21.05 16.15
N VAL A 44 27.67 -21.88 15.53
CA VAL A 44 27.96 -23.28 15.16
C VAL A 44 29.24 -23.41 14.31
N PHE A 45 29.53 -22.47 13.40
CA PHE A 45 30.74 -22.53 12.58
C PHE A 45 32.02 -22.40 13.42
N ILE A 46 32.01 -21.49 14.40
CA ILE A 46 33.14 -21.29 15.32
C ILE A 46 33.34 -22.55 16.16
N VAL A 47 32.27 -23.10 16.75
CA VAL A 47 32.31 -24.34 17.53
C VAL A 47 32.87 -25.51 16.69
N TYR A 48 32.40 -25.68 15.46
CA TYR A 48 32.90 -26.73 14.55
C TYR A 48 34.41 -26.57 14.27
N MET A 49 34.87 -25.36 13.95
CA MET A 49 36.30 -25.10 13.71
C MET A 49 37.15 -25.34 14.97
N THR A 50 36.68 -24.94 16.16
CA THR A 50 37.34 -25.26 17.42
C THR A 50 37.45 -26.76 17.65
N VAL A 51 36.38 -27.52 17.38
CA VAL A 51 36.39 -29.00 17.51
C VAL A 51 37.38 -29.65 16.54
N VAL A 52 37.45 -29.19 15.28
CA VAL A 52 38.41 -29.71 14.29
C VAL A 52 39.86 -29.44 14.70
N ILE A 53 40.17 -28.22 15.14
CA ILE A 53 41.51 -27.85 15.62
C ILE A 53 41.88 -28.64 16.88
N ALA A 54 40.95 -28.77 17.84
CA ALA A 54 41.16 -29.56 19.05
C ALA A 54 41.38 -31.04 18.72
N ALA A 55 40.60 -31.64 17.81
CA ALA A 55 40.77 -33.01 17.37
C ALA A 55 42.14 -33.24 16.69
N TRP A 56 42.59 -32.31 15.85
CA TRP A 56 43.92 -32.37 15.22
C TRP A 56 45.06 -32.33 16.25
N PHE A 57 44.93 -31.45 17.25
CA PHE A 57 45.89 -31.30 18.36
C PHE A 57 45.93 -32.57 19.24
N VAL A 58 44.76 -33.07 19.64
CA VAL A 58 44.60 -34.29 20.43
C VAL A 58 45.19 -35.49 19.69
N TRP A 59 44.88 -35.64 18.40
CA TRP A 59 45.43 -36.72 17.56
C TRP A 59 46.96 -36.68 17.50
N ASN A 60 47.55 -35.55 17.12
CA ASN A 60 49.02 -35.46 16.97
C ASN A 60 49.78 -35.51 18.29
N THR A 61 49.15 -35.15 19.41
CA THR A 61 49.75 -35.24 20.75
C THR A 61 49.71 -36.67 21.30
N LEU A 62 48.56 -37.35 21.20
CA LEU A 62 48.34 -38.68 21.77
C LEU A 62 48.74 -39.83 20.84
N ALA A 63 48.85 -39.61 19.53
CA ALA A 63 49.32 -40.64 18.61
C ALA A 63 50.75 -41.11 18.95
N PRO A 64 51.04 -42.41 18.81
CA PRO A 64 52.40 -42.92 18.94
C PRO A 64 53.30 -42.36 17.83
N ALA A 65 54.60 -42.28 18.08
CA ALA A 65 55.54 -41.49 17.28
C ALA A 65 55.62 -41.87 15.79
N ASN A 66 55.20 -43.09 15.42
CA ASN A 66 55.10 -43.60 14.06
C ASN A 66 53.83 -43.16 13.29
N LEU A 67 52.86 -42.56 13.96
CA LEU A 67 51.56 -42.12 13.41
C LEU A 67 51.30 -40.61 13.57
N ARG A 68 52.28 -39.86 14.09
CA ARG A 68 52.21 -38.39 14.20
C ARG A 68 52.44 -37.77 12.83
N PHE A 69 51.39 -37.18 12.27
CA PHE A 69 51.41 -36.55 10.95
C PHE A 69 51.99 -35.13 11.01
N ASP A 70 51.83 -34.44 12.14
CA ASP A 70 52.25 -33.06 12.38
C ASP A 70 52.94 -32.95 13.76
N PRO A 71 54.27 -33.20 13.85
CA PRO A 71 55.03 -33.16 15.10
C PRO A 71 55.09 -31.78 15.77
N TYR A 72 55.77 -31.70 16.93
CA TYR A 72 55.82 -30.50 17.78
C TYR A 72 56.35 -29.27 17.04
N THR A 73 55.41 -28.45 16.59
CA THR A 73 55.44 -27.13 15.92
C THR A 73 54.10 -26.93 15.18
N PHE A 74 53.38 -28.01 14.86
CA PHE A 74 52.12 -28.00 14.12
C PHE A 74 52.23 -27.23 12.79
N THR A 75 53.27 -27.57 12.02
CA THR A 75 53.64 -26.85 10.81
C THR A 75 52.59 -27.06 9.72
N PHE A 76 52.03 -28.27 9.57
CA PHE A 76 50.96 -28.50 8.61
C PHE A 76 49.68 -27.75 8.98
N LEU A 77 49.27 -27.78 10.25
CA LEU A 77 48.12 -27.00 10.73
C LEU A 77 48.31 -25.49 10.45
N THR A 78 49.51 -24.97 10.72
CA THR A 78 49.84 -23.54 10.49
C THR A 78 49.82 -23.17 9.01
N LEU A 79 50.34 -24.03 8.14
CA LEU A 79 50.29 -23.84 6.68
C LEU A 79 48.84 -23.84 6.16
N VAL A 80 48.00 -24.75 6.66
CA VAL A 80 46.58 -24.82 6.26
C VAL A 80 45.81 -23.60 6.76
N LEU A 81 46.01 -23.17 8.01
CA LEU A 81 45.34 -22.00 8.58
C LEU A 81 45.75 -20.69 7.88
N SER A 82 47.03 -20.52 7.54
CA SER A 82 47.50 -19.34 6.80
C SER A 82 46.96 -19.30 5.37
N LEU A 83 46.90 -20.44 4.67
CA LEU A 83 46.22 -20.56 3.38
C LEU A 83 44.72 -20.27 3.49
N GLN A 84 44.04 -20.80 4.52
CA GLN A 84 42.61 -20.58 4.76
C GLN A 84 42.27 -19.11 5.02
N ALA A 85 43.13 -18.36 5.70
CA ALA A 85 43.00 -16.92 5.87
C ALA A 85 43.21 -16.17 4.53
N SER A 86 44.24 -16.55 3.76
CA SER A 86 44.56 -15.93 2.46
C SER A 86 43.43 -16.08 1.44
N TYR A 87 42.84 -17.27 1.33
CA TYR A 87 41.72 -17.55 0.41
C TYR A 87 40.36 -16.99 0.90
N ALA A 88 40.20 -16.75 2.20
CA ALA A 88 38.98 -16.15 2.73
C ALA A 88 38.77 -14.72 2.21
N ALA A 89 39.82 -13.91 2.11
CA ALA A 89 39.71 -12.51 1.67
C ALA A 89 39.04 -12.33 0.28
N PRO A 90 39.47 -12.99 -0.82
CA PRO A 90 38.81 -12.87 -2.11
C PRO A 90 37.38 -13.44 -2.14
N LEU A 91 37.08 -14.49 -1.36
CA LEU A 91 35.70 -14.98 -1.24
C LEU A 91 34.79 -13.98 -0.51
N ILE A 92 35.30 -13.37 0.57
CA ILE A 92 34.58 -12.33 1.33
C ILE A 92 34.30 -11.13 0.41
N LEU A 93 35.28 -10.67 -0.37
CA LEU A 93 35.08 -9.59 -1.35
C LEU A 93 34.01 -9.94 -2.40
N LEU A 94 33.99 -11.18 -2.91
CA LEU A 94 32.97 -11.61 -3.88
C LEU A 94 31.57 -11.70 -3.25
N ALA A 95 31.49 -12.15 -1.99
CA ALA A 95 30.24 -12.15 -1.23
C ALA A 95 29.74 -10.72 -0.91
N GLN A 96 30.65 -9.81 -0.56
CA GLN A 96 30.38 -8.41 -0.27
C GLN A 96 29.91 -7.65 -1.53
N ASN A 97 30.55 -7.84 -2.69
CA ASN A 97 30.07 -7.26 -3.94
C ASN A 97 28.61 -7.66 -4.21
N ARG A 98 28.28 -8.95 -4.07
CA ARG A 98 26.90 -9.46 -4.23
C ARG A 98 25.93 -9.02 -3.11
N GLN A 99 26.42 -8.51 -1.98
CA GLN A 99 25.58 -7.84 -0.98
C GLN A 99 25.33 -6.39 -1.42
N ALA A 100 26.39 -5.63 -1.69
CA ALA A 100 26.32 -4.25 -2.16
C ALA A 100 25.45 -4.06 -3.42
N ASP A 101 25.49 -5.01 -4.38
CA ASP A 101 24.62 -4.99 -5.56
C ASP A 101 23.13 -5.10 -5.19
N ARG A 102 22.77 -5.95 -4.23
CA ARG A 102 21.39 -6.11 -3.73
C ARG A 102 20.96 -4.92 -2.90
N ASP A 103 21.83 -4.44 -2.01
CA ASP A 103 21.58 -3.27 -1.17
C ASP A 103 21.38 -2.02 -2.03
N ARG A 104 22.12 -1.89 -3.12
CA ARG A 104 21.93 -0.83 -4.12
C ARG A 104 20.56 -0.90 -4.78
N VAL A 105 20.12 -2.06 -5.25
CA VAL A 105 18.78 -2.21 -5.86
C VAL A 105 17.68 -1.88 -4.83
N ALA A 106 17.82 -2.34 -3.59
CA ALA A 106 16.89 -2.02 -2.51
C ALA A 106 16.83 -0.51 -2.21
N LEU A 107 17.98 0.18 -2.20
CA LEU A 107 18.07 1.64 -2.03
C LEU A 107 17.49 2.43 -3.22
N GLU A 108 17.66 1.94 -4.45
CA GLU A 108 17.05 2.55 -5.65
C GLU A 108 15.52 2.38 -5.64
N GLU A 109 15.00 1.23 -5.21
CA GLU A 109 13.57 1.04 -4.97
C GLU A 109 13.03 1.92 -3.84
N ASP A 110 13.71 1.99 -2.69
CA ASP A 110 13.27 2.78 -1.54
C ASP A 110 13.20 4.27 -1.89
N ARG A 111 14.21 4.80 -2.58
CA ARG A 111 14.18 6.17 -3.13
C ARG A 111 12.98 6.40 -4.05
N ARG A 112 12.66 5.44 -4.93
CA ARG A 112 11.49 5.53 -5.81
C ARG A 112 10.19 5.54 -5.01
N ARG A 113 10.06 4.70 -3.98
CA ARG A 113 8.90 4.67 -3.07
C ARG A 113 8.76 5.98 -2.31
N ALA A 114 9.86 6.55 -1.78
CA ALA A 114 9.87 7.83 -1.09
C ALA A 114 9.46 9.00 -2.01
N THR A 115 9.90 9.02 -3.28
CA THR A 115 9.45 10.04 -4.24
C THR A 115 7.96 9.94 -4.57
N MET A 116 7.40 8.73 -4.68
CA MET A 116 5.96 8.53 -4.89
C MET A 116 5.15 8.95 -3.66
N GLN A 117 5.53 8.49 -2.46
CA GLN A 117 4.88 8.88 -1.20
C GLN A 117 4.89 10.41 -1.00
N LYS A 118 5.98 11.08 -1.37
CA LYS A 118 6.04 12.54 -1.36
C LYS A 118 5.01 13.17 -2.31
N ALA A 119 4.93 12.69 -3.55
CA ALA A 119 3.97 13.18 -4.55
C ALA A 119 2.51 12.92 -4.12
N ASP A 120 2.21 11.74 -3.58
CA ASP A 120 0.89 11.38 -3.03
C ASP A 120 0.52 12.30 -1.86
N THR A 121 1.48 12.61 -0.98
CA THR A 121 1.27 13.53 0.15
C THR A 121 1.04 14.97 -0.33
N GLU A 122 1.79 15.45 -1.32
CA GLU A 122 1.58 16.77 -1.92
C GLU A 122 0.23 16.86 -2.66
N TYR A 123 -0.20 15.78 -3.31
CA TYR A 123 -1.52 15.67 -3.95
C TYR A 123 -2.64 15.71 -2.90
N LEU A 124 -2.59 14.86 -1.87
CA LEU A 124 -3.58 14.85 -0.79
C LEU A 124 -3.62 16.19 -0.04
N ALA A 125 -2.49 16.84 0.20
CA ALA A 125 -2.44 18.17 0.81
C ALA A 125 -3.12 19.24 -0.05
N ARG A 126 -2.94 19.19 -1.38
CA ARG A 126 -3.63 20.08 -2.33
C ARG A 126 -5.13 19.80 -2.37
N GLU A 127 -5.53 18.54 -2.38
CA GLU A 127 -6.94 18.14 -2.41
C GLU A 127 -7.67 18.54 -1.11
N ILE A 128 -7.04 18.34 0.05
CA ILE A 128 -7.55 18.81 1.35
C ILE A 128 -7.63 20.34 1.38
N ALA A 129 -6.67 21.06 0.79
CA ALA A 129 -6.73 22.52 0.70
C ALA A 129 -7.90 23.00 -0.19
N ALA A 130 -8.12 22.35 -1.34
CA ALA A 130 -9.26 22.63 -2.22
C ALA A 130 -10.60 22.32 -1.54
N LEU A 131 -10.72 21.16 -0.91
CA LEU A 131 -11.89 20.76 -0.12
C LEU A 131 -12.17 21.74 1.03
N ARG A 132 -11.12 22.23 1.71
CA ARG A 132 -11.25 23.24 2.78
C ARG A 132 -11.79 24.58 2.25
N ILE A 133 -11.39 25.00 1.03
CA ILE A 133 -11.92 26.22 0.41
C ILE A 133 -13.39 26.02 0.05
N ALA A 134 -13.74 24.94 -0.65
CA ALA A 134 -15.12 24.62 -1.02
C ALA A 134 -16.05 24.49 0.20
N MET A 135 -15.60 23.83 1.29
CA MET A 135 -16.35 23.80 2.54
C MET A 135 -16.40 25.16 3.24
N GLY A 136 -15.37 26.00 3.12
CA GLY A 136 -15.37 27.36 3.67
C GLY A 136 -16.45 28.25 3.04
N GLU A 137 -16.69 28.09 1.74
CA GLU A 137 -17.75 28.80 1.02
C GLU A 137 -19.16 28.32 1.44
N VAL A 138 -19.37 27.00 1.58
CA VAL A 138 -20.68 26.41 1.94
C VAL A 138 -20.99 26.50 3.45
N ALA A 139 -19.98 26.50 4.32
CA ALA A 139 -20.13 26.49 5.77
C ALA A 139 -19.77 27.83 6.44
N THR A 140 -19.95 28.95 5.74
CA THR A 140 -19.81 30.27 6.37
C THR A 140 -20.81 30.37 7.52
N ARG A 141 -20.34 30.67 8.74
CA ARG A 141 -21.17 30.74 9.96
C ARG A 141 -22.42 31.60 9.76
N ASP A 142 -22.28 32.70 9.03
CA ASP A 142 -23.38 33.64 8.78
C ASP A 142 -24.40 33.13 7.76
N PHE A 143 -24.02 32.22 6.83
CA PHE A 143 -24.97 31.52 5.95
C PHE A 143 -25.77 30.46 6.71
N LEU A 144 -25.11 29.63 7.53
CA LEU A 144 -25.84 28.72 8.42
C LEU A 144 -26.74 29.49 9.39
N ARG A 145 -26.29 30.64 9.89
CA ARG A 145 -27.06 31.50 10.78
C ARG A 145 -28.25 32.14 10.07
N SER A 146 -28.10 32.62 8.84
CA SER A 146 -29.20 33.20 8.08
C SER A 146 -30.25 32.15 7.74
N GLU A 147 -29.84 30.94 7.33
CA GLU A 147 -30.81 29.91 6.95
C GLU A 147 -31.49 29.27 8.18
N LEU A 148 -30.78 29.10 9.30
CA LEU A 148 -31.39 28.72 10.58
C LEU A 148 -32.35 29.81 11.10
N ALA A 149 -32.01 31.10 10.97
CA ALA A 149 -32.90 32.19 11.36
C ALA A 149 -34.15 32.23 10.47
N ARG A 150 -33.98 32.08 9.15
CA ARG A 150 -35.06 32.03 8.16
C ARG A 150 -36.03 30.87 8.43
N LEU A 151 -35.50 29.67 8.70
CA LEU A 151 -36.32 28.50 9.07
C LEU A 151 -37.04 28.71 10.42
N ALA A 152 -36.39 29.36 11.40
CA ALA A 152 -37.04 29.68 12.66
C ALA A 152 -38.17 30.69 12.50
N GLU A 153 -38.01 31.69 11.62
CA GLU A 153 -39.02 32.72 11.35
C GLU A 153 -40.20 32.17 10.54
N GLU A 154 -39.97 31.28 9.55
CA GLU A 154 -41.06 30.55 8.87
C GLU A 154 -41.89 29.69 9.84
N LEU A 155 -41.24 29.04 10.82
CA LEU A 155 -41.90 28.25 11.86
C LEU A 155 -42.72 29.12 12.82
N ASP A 156 -42.18 30.26 13.26
CA ASP A 156 -42.89 31.17 14.16
C ASP A 156 -44.08 31.85 13.47
N GLU A 157 -43.92 32.29 12.21
CA GLU A 157 -45.06 32.75 11.40
C GLU A 157 -46.11 31.64 11.24
N ALA A 158 -45.72 30.38 11.02
CA ALA A 158 -46.66 29.27 10.92
C ALA A 158 -47.41 29.01 12.24
N ALA A 159 -46.75 29.16 13.40
CA ALA A 159 -47.36 29.09 14.71
C ALA A 159 -48.34 30.26 14.95
N GLN A 160 -47.95 31.49 14.63
CA GLN A 160 -48.80 32.68 14.72
C GLN A 160 -50.02 32.59 13.78
N ARG A 161 -49.85 32.06 12.56
CA ARG A 161 -50.96 31.79 11.62
C ARG A 161 -51.98 30.82 12.24
N ARG A 162 -51.52 29.74 12.90
CA ARG A 162 -52.39 28.78 13.62
C ARG A 162 -53.14 29.46 14.77
N GLN A 163 -52.44 30.15 15.68
CA GLN A 163 -53.08 30.86 16.79
C GLN A 163 -54.10 31.91 16.32
N LYS A 164 -53.82 32.63 15.23
CA LYS A 164 -54.73 33.66 14.69
C LYS A 164 -56.00 33.05 14.07
N LEU A 165 -55.90 31.84 13.50
CA LEU A 165 -57.05 31.05 13.05
C LEU A 165 -57.87 30.55 14.24
N GLU A 166 -57.23 29.98 15.26
CA GLU A 166 -57.87 29.54 16.51
C GLU A 166 -58.60 30.71 17.21
N ARG A 167 -57.93 31.85 17.36
CA ARG A 167 -58.53 33.06 17.98
C ARG A 167 -59.71 33.61 17.17
N ARG A 168 -59.67 33.53 15.83
CA ARG A 168 -60.81 33.87 14.96
C ARG A 168 -61.96 32.87 15.07
N GLN A 169 -61.68 31.58 15.29
CA GLN A 169 -62.70 30.59 15.59
C GLN A 169 -63.33 30.84 16.96
N GLN A 170 -62.52 31.15 17.98
CA GLN A 170 -62.98 31.53 19.32
C GLN A 170 -63.80 32.82 19.30
N GLU A 171 -63.39 33.87 18.59
CA GLU A 171 -64.22 35.09 18.42
C GLU A 171 -65.52 34.81 17.68
N ARG A 172 -65.52 33.93 16.66
CA ARG A 172 -66.76 33.51 15.99
C ARG A 172 -67.68 32.69 16.91
N ALA A 173 -67.13 31.89 17.80
CA ALA A 173 -67.90 31.18 18.82
C ALA A 173 -68.43 32.13 19.92
N ALA A 174 -67.61 33.08 20.39
CA ALA A 174 -67.97 34.03 21.43
C ALA A 174 -68.93 35.14 20.95
N ARG A 175 -68.88 35.52 19.67
CA ARG A 175 -69.87 36.40 19.02
C ARG A 175 -71.23 35.72 18.77
N ARG A 176 -71.45 34.51 19.30
CA ARG A 176 -72.73 33.80 19.27
C ARG A 176 -73.40 33.71 20.66
N PRO A 177 -73.71 34.83 21.36
CA PRO A 177 -74.58 34.79 22.52
C PRO A 177 -76.05 34.72 22.10
N GLY A 178 -76.82 33.82 22.71
CA GLY A 178 -78.26 33.70 22.50
C GLY A 178 -78.64 32.68 21.43
N GLY A 179 -79.42 31.67 21.84
CA GLY A 179 -79.93 30.65 20.94
C GLY A 179 -81.21 31.07 20.21
N GLY A 180 -81.41 30.45 19.05
CA GLY A 180 -82.68 30.29 18.36
C GLY A 180 -82.66 28.91 17.71
N GLU A 181 -83.74 28.15 17.86
CA GLU A 181 -83.83 26.74 17.44
C GLU A 181 -83.69 26.54 15.92
N PRO A 182 -83.31 25.32 15.47
CA PRO A 182 -83.13 25.02 14.06
C PRO A 182 -84.48 24.92 13.33
N PRO A 183 -84.64 25.53 12.15
CA PRO A 183 -85.67 25.13 11.21
C PRO A 183 -85.29 23.76 10.63
N LEU A 184 -86.02 22.73 11.05
CA LEU A 184 -86.30 21.59 10.20
C LEU A 184 -87.22 22.07 9.06
N ASP A 185 -86.98 21.55 7.86
CA ASP A 185 -87.97 21.09 6.87
C ASP A 185 -87.37 21.23 5.45
N GLU A 186 -86.68 20.21 4.92
CA GLU A 186 -87.21 19.04 4.17
C GLU A 186 -87.19 19.30 2.63
N PRO A 187 -87.51 18.32 1.75
CA PRO A 187 -86.46 17.66 1.00
C PRO A 187 -86.48 17.95 -0.51
N ARG A 188 -85.39 17.61 -1.20
CA ARG A 188 -85.44 17.19 -2.61
C ARG A 188 -84.59 15.94 -2.82
N ASP A 189 -85.28 14.81 -2.85
CA ASP A 189 -84.86 13.66 -3.64
C ASP A 189 -84.81 14.08 -5.11
N ASP A 190 -83.66 13.88 -5.74
CA ASP A 190 -83.57 13.52 -7.15
C ASP A 190 -82.79 12.18 -7.19
N LEU A 191 -83.48 11.11 -6.79
CA LEU A 191 -83.03 9.73 -6.92
C LEU A 191 -83.39 9.20 -8.32
N ASP A 192 -82.38 8.92 -9.13
CA ASP A 192 -82.40 7.98 -10.26
C ASP A 192 -80.94 7.84 -10.77
N GLY A 193 -80.30 6.69 -10.96
CA GLY A 193 -80.53 5.27 -10.60
C GLY A 193 -79.15 4.59 -10.78
N ASP A 194 -78.72 3.58 -10.01
CA ASP A 194 -79.15 2.16 -10.09
C ASP A 194 -79.12 1.60 -11.54
N HIS A 195 -78.58 0.44 -11.94
CA HIS A 195 -77.86 -0.70 -11.31
C HIS A 195 -77.13 -1.49 -12.45
N ALA A 196 -76.02 -2.24 -12.34
CA ALA A 196 -74.80 -2.22 -11.51
C ALA A 196 -73.79 -3.28 -12.06
N ARG A 197 -72.54 -3.27 -11.56
CA ARG A 197 -71.55 -4.39 -11.51
C ARG A 197 -70.88 -4.97 -12.79
N ASP A 198 -69.60 -5.32 -12.54
CA ASP A 198 -68.78 -6.42 -13.08
C ASP A 198 -67.87 -6.16 -14.32
N GLY A 199 -66.56 -6.52 -14.31
CA GLY A 199 -65.81 -7.20 -13.24
C GLY A 199 -64.31 -7.43 -13.50
N ARG A 200 -63.73 -8.32 -12.67
CA ARG A 200 -62.34 -8.84 -12.57
C ARG A 200 -61.21 -7.96 -12.01
N PRO A 201 -60.42 -8.52 -11.08
CA PRO A 201 -58.96 -8.52 -11.13
C PRO A 201 -58.44 -9.73 -11.94
N GLU A 202 -57.37 -9.53 -12.72
CA GLU A 202 -56.49 -10.62 -13.18
C GLU A 202 -55.27 -10.68 -12.25
N GLY A 203 -54.61 -11.84 -12.15
CA GLY A 203 -53.45 -12.08 -11.27
C GLY A 203 -52.09 -11.78 -11.90
#